data_AF-A0A6V7HWM7-F1
#
_entry.id   AF-A0A6V7HWM7-F1
#
_cell.length_a   1.000
_cell.length_b   1.000
_cell.length_c   1.000
_cell.angle_alpha   90.00
_cell.angle_beta   90.00
_cell.angle_gamma   90.00
#
_symmetry.space_group_name_H-M   'P 1'
#
loop_
_entity.id
_entity.type
_entity.pdbx_description
1 polymer ?
#
loop_
_entity_poly.entity_id
_entity_poly.type
_entity_poly.pdbx_seq_one_letter_code
_entity_poly.pdbx_strand_id
1 'polypeptide(L)'
;MHVTRSDTSERRFEIDCKLEAEISSMEGLRDAEDRSRKLTNGMVGILGSLEQRLTTLRRTILPVYNETGNLQAQQHNIERTLNALDHAIGYYGVCQEVEGSVRSGPSGPGGLDSFLDAMNRLYNAERYFKKNNPSSVELENISSLFNVGLDSLCSEFHDILARQSKPILPIILLDLISSDEDTSGEDAPQSLNQLPESTLGDLVKIARWLDDRGHRRHGKIYSSVRSAIVLRSLQLLKEHQRSASGGSTHAGSPMPRSKFGHRHSIATSTEATSRRTSKRLQHAIEKKASKMLMKASQSTGLGLAFPSTRKPAQPLLSGGLHNYTSEDAAPDEQEMENYLLLTAGLHKLMQAERSLVGRIISTSLQPQVLEATVRDAMDLVAHDGESIASRAKRCITRKDFSAVLVVFPILKHLDELRPDLERTVEGCDYALRSKFASVVNTLNATAAKALEDFAESVRNESGSALSKDGTVAESTSNVLVFLEQLSEYAETAGMVLRRNNEVDSISTSSAKQIDNTHRVLLGVYI
;
A
#
# COMPACT_ATOMS: atom_id res chain seq x y z
N MET A 1 -81.83 -68.02 114.21
CA MET A 1 -80.36 -67.90 114.05
C MET A 1 -80.12 -67.18 112.75
N HIS A 2 -80.00 -65.85 112.79
CA HIS A 2 -78.73 -65.15 113.06
C HIS A 2 -77.71 -65.41 111.97
N VAL A 3 -77.82 -64.75 110.81
CA VAL A 3 -76.76 -64.07 110.05
C VAL A 3 -77.50 -63.28 108.97
N THR A 4 -77.43 -61.96 109.00
CA THR A 4 -77.56 -61.07 107.81
C THR A 4 -77.31 -59.63 108.22
N ARG A 5 -77.55 -59.26 109.48
CA ARG A 5 -77.32 -57.89 109.97
C ARG A 5 -75.82 -57.51 110.01
N SER A 6 -74.90 -58.46 110.25
CA SER A 6 -73.44 -58.19 110.20
C SER A 6 -72.88 -58.17 108.77
N ASP A 7 -73.39 -59.04 107.89
CA ASP A 7 -73.01 -59.10 106.46
C ASP A 7 -73.45 -57.82 105.71
N THR A 8 -74.60 -57.26 106.09
CA THR A 8 -75.05 -55.95 105.60
C THR A 8 -74.27 -54.78 106.19
N SER A 9 -73.70 -54.91 107.38
CA SER A 9 -72.90 -53.83 107.99
C SER A 9 -71.46 -53.83 107.49
N GLU A 10 -70.84 -54.99 107.28
CA GLU A 10 -69.50 -55.08 106.68
C GLU A 10 -69.53 -54.64 105.21
N ARG A 11 -70.53 -55.06 104.41
CA ARG A 11 -70.70 -54.54 103.04
C ARG A 11 -71.05 -53.06 103.01
N ARG A 12 -71.85 -52.55 103.96
CA ARG A 12 -72.09 -51.10 104.07
C ARG A 12 -70.81 -50.35 104.39
N PHE A 13 -70.00 -50.83 105.33
CA PHE A 13 -68.73 -50.21 105.69
C PHE A 13 -67.72 -50.25 104.54
N GLU A 14 -67.65 -51.35 103.79
CA GLU A 14 -66.77 -51.47 102.62
C GLU A 14 -67.23 -50.61 101.44
N ILE A 15 -68.56 -50.45 101.27
CA ILE A 15 -69.16 -49.50 100.32
C ILE A 15 -68.89 -48.06 100.77
N ASP A 16 -69.02 -47.74 102.06
CA ASP A 16 -68.77 -46.42 102.62
C ASP A 16 -67.28 -46.05 102.49
N CYS A 17 -66.35 -46.97 102.78
CA CYS A 17 -64.91 -46.75 102.56
C CYS A 17 -64.55 -46.61 101.07
N LYS A 18 -65.20 -47.37 100.17
CA LYS A 18 -65.00 -47.19 98.72
C LYS A 18 -65.60 -45.88 98.21
N LEU A 19 -66.75 -45.47 98.73
CA LEU A 19 -67.35 -44.17 98.47
C LEU A 19 -66.43 -43.06 98.97
N GLU A 20 -65.86 -43.19 100.16
CA GLU A 20 -64.96 -42.20 100.74
C GLU A 20 -63.63 -42.13 99.97
N ALA A 21 -63.10 -43.27 99.52
CA ALA A 21 -61.94 -43.33 98.63
C ALA A 21 -62.24 -42.76 97.22
N GLU A 22 -63.41 -43.03 96.65
CA GLU A 22 -63.85 -42.43 95.39
C GLU A 22 -64.08 -40.92 95.54
N ILE A 23 -64.67 -40.45 96.64
CA ILE A 23 -64.84 -39.02 96.94
C ILE A 23 -63.48 -38.34 97.01
N SER A 24 -62.52 -38.93 97.73
CA SER A 24 -61.18 -38.37 97.85
C SER A 24 -60.40 -38.42 96.52
N SER A 25 -60.58 -39.47 95.70
CA SER A 25 -60.01 -39.55 94.35
C SER A 25 -60.68 -38.58 93.37
N MET A 26 -61.98 -38.34 93.52
CA MET A 26 -62.76 -37.35 92.75
C MET A 26 -62.34 -35.92 93.11
N GLU A 27 -62.07 -35.65 94.39
CA GLU A 27 -61.48 -34.38 94.83
C GLU A 27 -60.07 -34.19 94.25
N GLY A 28 -59.21 -35.22 94.29
CA GLY A 28 -57.88 -35.16 93.68
C GLY A 28 -57.90 -34.95 92.16
N LEU A 29 -58.86 -35.60 91.46
CA LEU A 29 -59.09 -35.39 90.03
C LEU A 29 -59.63 -33.99 89.73
N ARG A 30 -60.54 -33.46 90.56
CA ARG A 30 -61.01 -32.08 90.45
C ARG A 30 -59.88 -31.07 90.64
N ASP A 31 -59.01 -31.29 91.63
CA ASP A 31 -57.83 -30.44 91.85
C ASP A 31 -56.82 -30.52 90.71
N ALA A 32 -56.67 -31.69 90.06
CA ALA A 32 -55.86 -31.85 88.87
C ALA A 32 -56.49 -31.17 87.65
N GLU A 33 -57.82 -31.28 87.49
CA GLU A 33 -58.60 -30.60 86.45
C GLU A 33 -58.48 -29.08 86.61
N ASP A 34 -58.63 -28.54 87.82
CA ASP A 34 -58.51 -27.11 88.08
C ASP A 34 -57.08 -26.60 87.91
N ARG A 35 -56.06 -27.41 88.24
CA ARG A 35 -54.67 -27.10 87.90
C ARG A 35 -54.45 -27.09 86.38
N SER A 36 -55.00 -28.08 85.66
CA SER A 36 -54.92 -28.13 84.20
C SER A 36 -55.65 -26.95 83.56
N ARG A 37 -56.86 -26.62 84.03
CA ARG A 37 -57.67 -25.47 83.58
C ARG A 37 -56.93 -24.15 83.80
N LYS A 38 -56.28 -23.97 84.96
CA LYS A 38 -55.44 -22.80 85.23
C LYS A 38 -54.25 -22.72 84.28
N LEU A 39 -53.58 -23.85 84.01
CA LEU A 39 -52.46 -23.91 83.08
C LEU A 39 -52.89 -23.61 81.64
N THR A 40 -54.00 -24.19 81.17
CA THR A 40 -54.58 -23.94 79.85
C THR A 40 -55.01 -22.48 79.70
N ASN A 41 -55.68 -21.90 80.71
CA ASN A 41 -56.04 -20.49 80.69
C ASN A 41 -54.81 -19.58 80.69
N GLY A 42 -53.75 -19.95 81.42
CA GLY A 42 -52.45 -19.28 81.34
C GLY A 42 -51.84 -19.36 79.94
N MET A 43 -51.89 -20.53 79.30
CA MET A 43 -51.37 -20.77 77.94
C MET A 43 -52.16 -19.96 76.89
N VAL A 44 -53.49 -19.92 76.99
CA VAL A 44 -54.36 -19.10 76.16
C VAL A 44 -54.10 -17.62 76.38
N GLY A 45 -53.88 -17.20 77.63
CA GLY A 45 -53.49 -15.82 77.95
C GLY A 45 -52.15 -15.43 77.34
N ILE A 46 -51.14 -16.31 77.38
CA ILE A 46 -49.84 -16.08 76.75
C ILE A 46 -49.97 -16.01 75.23
N LEU A 47 -50.72 -16.94 74.61
CA LEU A 47 -50.94 -16.94 73.16
C LEU A 47 -51.71 -15.70 72.69
N GLY A 48 -52.76 -15.29 73.40
CA GLY A 48 -53.49 -14.07 73.10
C GLY A 48 -52.62 -12.82 73.25
N SER A 49 -51.79 -12.76 74.29
CA SER A 49 -50.76 -11.72 74.47
C SER A 49 -49.76 -11.68 73.29
N LEU A 50 -49.33 -12.85 72.82
CA LEU A 50 -48.35 -12.96 71.75
C LEU A 50 -48.96 -12.58 70.39
N GLU A 51 -50.20 -12.98 70.13
CA GLU A 51 -50.97 -12.60 68.95
C GLU A 51 -51.24 -11.08 68.91
N GLN A 52 -51.59 -10.50 70.06
CA GLN A 52 -51.80 -9.06 70.17
C GLN A 52 -50.49 -8.29 69.98
N ARG A 53 -49.36 -8.80 70.51
CA ARG A 53 -48.03 -8.25 70.25
C ARG A 53 -47.63 -8.39 68.78
N LEU A 54 -47.88 -9.52 68.14
CA LEU A 54 -47.57 -9.74 66.71
C LEU A 54 -48.40 -8.83 65.81
N THR A 55 -49.67 -8.64 66.13
CA THR A 55 -50.57 -7.72 65.42
C THR A 55 -50.09 -6.28 65.58
N THR A 56 -49.69 -5.90 66.79
CA THR A 56 -49.12 -4.57 67.06
C THR A 56 -47.81 -4.37 66.31
N LEU A 57 -46.91 -5.36 66.33
CA LEU A 57 -45.63 -5.37 65.62
C LEU A 57 -45.83 -5.24 64.11
N ARG A 58 -46.77 -5.99 63.54
CA ARG A 58 -47.10 -5.90 62.10
C ARG A 58 -47.63 -4.51 61.77
N ARG A 59 -48.51 -3.95 62.61
CA ARG A 59 -49.06 -2.60 62.41
C ARG A 59 -47.98 -1.52 62.48
N THR A 60 -46.95 -1.69 63.31
CA THR A 60 -45.87 -0.70 63.47
C THR A 60 -44.73 -0.88 62.49
N ILE A 61 -44.31 -2.11 62.19
CA ILE A 61 -43.13 -2.39 61.36
C ILE A 61 -43.46 -2.41 59.87
N LEU A 62 -44.63 -2.92 59.46
CA LEU A 62 -44.96 -3.02 58.03
C LEU A 62 -44.94 -1.66 57.31
N PRO A 63 -45.49 -0.56 57.88
CA PRO A 63 -45.39 0.76 57.28
C PRO A 63 -43.94 1.23 57.21
N VAL A 64 -43.14 1.01 58.25
CA VAL A 64 -41.72 1.39 58.26
C VAL A 64 -40.94 0.63 57.18
N TYR A 65 -41.21 -0.66 57.00
CA TYR A 65 -40.58 -1.45 55.95
C TYR A 65 -40.95 -0.94 54.54
N ASN A 66 -42.24 -0.66 54.31
CA ASN A 66 -42.71 -0.12 53.03
C ASN A 66 -42.15 1.28 52.75
N GLU A 67 -42.15 2.17 53.74
CA GLU A 67 -41.55 3.51 53.63
C GLU A 67 -40.04 3.43 53.41
N THR A 68 -39.35 2.51 54.08
CA THR A 68 -37.91 2.27 53.85
C THR A 68 -37.65 1.76 52.43
N GLY A 69 -38.49 0.86 51.91
CA GLY A 69 -38.40 0.38 50.52
C GLY A 69 -38.67 1.49 49.50
N ASN A 70 -39.69 2.32 49.73
CA ASN A 70 -39.97 3.49 48.89
C ASN A 70 -38.82 4.50 48.92
N LEU A 71 -38.25 4.77 50.10
CA LEU A 71 -37.07 5.64 50.25
C LEU A 71 -35.85 5.08 49.52
N GLN A 72 -35.60 3.78 49.60
CA GLN A 72 -34.51 3.13 48.85
C GLN A 72 -34.73 3.23 47.33
N ALA A 73 -35.96 3.01 46.85
CA ALA A 73 -36.30 3.18 45.44
C ALA A 73 -36.13 4.64 45.00
N GLN A 74 -36.55 5.60 45.83
CA GLN A 74 -36.37 7.02 45.56
C GLN A 74 -34.89 7.40 45.52
N GLN A 75 -34.10 6.92 46.48
CA GLN A 75 -32.65 7.12 46.49
C GLN A 75 -32.01 6.56 45.21
N HIS A 76 -32.35 5.33 44.82
CA HIS A 76 -31.82 4.72 43.61
C HIS A 76 -32.20 5.50 42.34
N ASN A 77 -33.43 6.01 42.27
CA ASN A 77 -33.88 6.84 41.16
C ASN A 77 -33.13 8.17 41.10
N ILE A 78 -32.87 8.80 42.26
CA ILE A 78 -32.08 10.03 42.35
C ILE A 78 -30.64 9.77 41.88
N GLU A 79 -29.99 8.72 42.38
CA GLU A 79 -28.62 8.35 41.98
C GLU A 79 -28.53 8.07 40.48
N ARG A 80 -29.50 7.36 39.91
CA ARG A 80 -29.55 7.09 38.47
C ARG A 80 -29.73 8.38 37.65
N THR A 81 -30.55 9.30 38.15
CA THR A 81 -30.79 10.59 37.48
C THR A 81 -29.55 11.48 37.55
N LEU A 82 -28.86 11.51 38.68
CA LEU A 82 -27.58 12.22 38.84
C LEU A 82 -26.53 11.68 37.87
N ASN A 83 -26.34 10.35 37.80
CA ASN A 83 -25.40 9.75 36.86
C ASN A 83 -25.73 10.07 35.39
N ALA A 84 -27.03 10.09 35.03
CA ALA A 84 -27.45 10.48 33.68
C ALA A 84 -27.17 11.96 33.40
N LEU A 85 -27.38 12.83 34.39
CA LEU A 85 -27.09 14.25 34.29
C LEU A 85 -25.59 14.52 34.17
N ASP A 86 -24.76 13.88 35.00
CA ASP A 86 -23.30 14.00 34.94
C ASP A 86 -22.75 13.54 33.59
N HIS A 87 -23.30 12.45 33.05
CA HIS A 87 -22.95 11.99 31.71
C HIS A 87 -23.31 13.01 30.62
N ALA A 88 -24.49 13.64 30.71
CA ALA A 88 -24.93 14.66 29.77
C ALA A 88 -24.07 15.93 29.87
N ILE A 89 -23.86 16.45 31.08
CA ILE A 89 -23.04 17.65 31.36
C ILE A 89 -21.62 17.46 30.83
N GLY A 90 -21.06 16.25 30.97
CA GLY A 90 -19.75 15.90 30.44
C GLY A 90 -19.58 16.22 28.95
N TYR A 91 -20.64 16.17 28.13
CA TYR A 91 -20.57 16.50 26.70
C TYR A 91 -20.64 18.00 26.38
N TYR A 92 -21.29 18.80 27.22
CA TYR A 92 -21.41 20.25 26.99
C TYR A 92 -20.09 21.00 27.22
N GLY A 93 -19.22 20.49 28.09
CA GLY A 93 -17.89 21.07 28.36
C GLY A 93 -16.80 20.69 27.35
N VAL A 94 -16.99 19.61 26.57
CA VAL A 94 -15.93 19.01 25.73
C VAL A 94 -15.29 20.01 24.79
N CYS A 95 -16.10 20.84 24.11
CA CYS A 95 -15.57 21.84 23.17
C CYS A 95 -14.55 22.76 23.84
N GLN A 96 -14.88 23.30 25.01
CA GLN A 96 -14.01 24.24 25.72
C GLN A 96 -12.74 23.56 26.25
N GLU A 97 -12.84 22.33 26.73
CA GLU A 97 -11.70 21.57 27.25
C GLU A 97 -10.69 21.22 26.16
N VAL A 98 -11.17 20.84 24.97
CA VAL A 98 -10.31 20.31 23.89
C VAL A 98 -9.91 21.37 22.87
N GLU A 99 -10.54 22.55 22.85
CA GLU A 99 -10.29 23.60 21.85
C GLU A 99 -8.81 23.99 21.78
N GLY A 100 -8.14 24.16 22.93
CA GLY A 100 -6.72 24.50 22.97
C GLY A 100 -5.83 23.45 22.29
N SER A 101 -6.10 22.16 22.56
CA SER A 101 -5.37 21.04 21.95
C SER A 101 -5.64 20.94 20.45
N VAL A 102 -6.90 21.07 20.03
CA VAL A 102 -7.29 20.94 18.62
C VAL A 102 -6.75 22.10 17.78
N ARG A 103 -6.79 23.34 18.30
CA ARG A 103 -6.24 24.50 17.59
C ARG A 103 -4.72 24.53 17.52
N SER A 104 -4.04 23.90 18.49
CA SER A 104 -2.58 23.77 18.48
C SER A 104 -2.07 22.77 17.43
N GLY A 105 -2.97 21.92 16.91
CA GLY A 105 -2.64 20.90 15.91
C GLY A 105 -1.90 19.69 16.49
N PRO A 106 -1.75 18.63 15.68
CA PRO A 106 -1.10 17.37 16.08
C PRO A 106 0.42 17.50 16.32
N SER A 107 1.08 18.48 15.71
CA SER A 107 2.48 18.87 16.02
C SER A 107 2.62 19.74 17.28
N GLY A 108 1.53 20.01 17.99
CA GLY A 108 1.52 20.81 19.21
C GLY A 108 2.23 20.16 20.41
N PRO A 109 2.27 20.83 21.58
CA PRO A 109 3.03 20.37 22.75
C PRO A 109 2.57 19.02 23.31
N GLY A 110 1.33 18.60 23.04
CA GLY A 110 0.82 17.28 23.44
C GLY A 110 1.11 16.16 22.44
N GLY A 111 1.62 16.48 21.25
CA GLY A 111 1.86 15.51 20.18
C GLY A 111 0.61 14.84 19.61
N LEU A 112 0.83 13.96 18.64
CA LEU A 112 -0.23 13.31 17.86
C LEU A 112 -1.22 12.51 18.73
N ASP A 113 -0.72 11.72 19.69
CA ASP A 113 -1.60 10.85 20.49
C ASP A 113 -2.60 11.65 21.34
N SER A 114 -2.15 12.72 22.01
CA SER A 114 -3.05 13.59 22.78
C SER A 114 -4.07 14.33 21.89
N PHE A 115 -3.66 14.70 20.67
CA PHE A 115 -4.53 15.33 19.70
C PHE A 115 -5.62 14.35 19.23
N LEU A 116 -5.26 13.10 18.95
CA LEU A 116 -6.22 12.07 18.58
C LEU A 116 -7.20 11.77 19.72
N ASP A 117 -6.76 11.80 20.97
CA ASP A 117 -7.63 11.67 22.14
C ASP A 117 -8.62 12.82 22.27
N ALA A 118 -8.17 14.06 22.05
CA ALA A 118 -9.05 15.24 22.00
C ALA A 118 -10.10 15.11 20.88
N MET A 119 -9.68 14.66 19.69
CA MET A 119 -10.58 14.41 18.56
C MET A 119 -11.56 13.26 18.83
N ASN A 120 -11.16 12.22 19.57
CA ASN A 120 -12.05 11.14 20.00
C ASN A 120 -13.15 11.64 20.94
N ARG A 121 -12.80 12.55 21.86
CA ARG A 121 -13.80 13.19 22.74
C ARG A 121 -14.81 14.01 21.93
N LEU A 122 -14.34 14.81 20.97
CA LEU A 122 -15.22 15.56 20.06
C LEU A 122 -16.13 14.63 19.25
N TYR A 123 -15.58 13.55 18.68
CA TYR A 123 -16.37 12.58 17.92
C TYR A 123 -17.49 11.93 18.77
N ASN A 124 -17.17 11.55 20.01
CA ASN A 124 -18.15 10.98 20.93
C ASN A 124 -19.23 12.01 21.32
N ALA A 125 -18.85 13.26 21.55
CA ALA A 125 -19.78 14.35 21.81
C ALA A 125 -20.69 14.62 20.60
N GLU A 126 -20.13 14.68 19.40
CA GLU A 126 -20.89 14.87 18.16
C GLU A 126 -21.94 13.76 17.99
N ARG A 127 -21.56 12.50 18.23
CA ARG A 127 -22.48 11.35 18.16
C ARG A 127 -23.58 11.43 19.23
N TYR A 128 -23.25 11.87 20.44
CA TYR A 128 -24.23 12.08 21.51
C TYR A 128 -25.27 13.14 21.11
N PHE A 129 -24.82 14.32 20.66
CA PHE A 129 -25.73 15.40 20.27
C PHE A 129 -26.55 15.05 19.01
N LYS A 130 -25.95 14.41 18.00
CA LYS A 130 -26.70 13.91 16.83
C LYS A 130 -27.86 12.97 17.21
N LYS A 131 -27.66 12.13 18.23
CA LYS A 131 -28.67 11.16 18.68
C LYS A 131 -29.76 11.79 19.56
N ASN A 132 -29.38 12.70 20.45
CA ASN A 132 -30.28 13.22 21.47
C ASN A 132 -30.87 14.59 21.12
N ASN A 133 -30.06 15.51 20.59
CA ASN A 133 -30.42 16.91 20.32
C ASN A 133 -29.81 17.39 18.97
N PRO A 134 -30.36 16.99 17.81
CA PRO A 134 -29.75 17.23 16.50
C PRO A 134 -29.77 18.70 16.03
N SER A 135 -30.55 19.57 16.66
CA SER A 135 -30.71 20.98 16.28
C SER A 135 -30.05 21.93 17.27
N SER A 136 -29.09 21.45 18.07
CA SER A 136 -28.47 22.24 19.13
C SER A 136 -27.29 23.08 18.62
N VAL A 137 -27.05 24.23 19.24
CA VAL A 137 -25.90 25.11 18.92
C VAL A 137 -24.57 24.48 19.32
N GLU A 138 -24.59 23.61 20.33
CA GLU A 138 -23.44 22.85 20.78
C GLU A 138 -22.98 21.85 19.72
N LEU A 139 -23.92 21.22 19.01
CA LEU A 139 -23.59 20.34 17.90
C LEU A 139 -22.88 21.09 16.78
N GLU A 140 -23.31 22.31 16.47
CA GLU A 140 -22.66 23.16 15.47
C GLU A 140 -21.25 23.57 15.90
N ASN A 141 -21.07 23.96 17.17
CA ASN A 141 -19.76 24.27 17.73
C ASN A 141 -18.82 23.04 17.73
N ILE A 142 -19.32 21.86 18.11
CA ILE A 142 -18.55 20.61 18.08
C ILE A 142 -18.18 20.25 16.64
N SER A 143 -19.13 20.31 15.71
CA SER A 143 -18.91 20.00 14.30
C SER A 143 -17.89 20.95 13.67
N SER A 144 -17.99 22.25 13.91
CA SER A 144 -17.02 23.22 13.40
C SER A 144 -15.61 22.99 13.95
N LEU A 145 -15.47 22.78 15.26
CA LEU A 145 -14.16 22.47 15.88
C LEU A 145 -13.61 21.12 15.40
N PHE A 146 -14.47 20.11 15.23
CA PHE A 146 -14.09 18.82 14.68
C PHE A 146 -13.58 18.93 13.24
N ASN A 147 -14.24 19.72 12.39
CA ASN A 147 -13.77 19.99 11.03
C ASN A 147 -12.41 20.70 11.01
N VAL A 148 -12.18 21.67 11.90
CA VAL A 148 -10.85 22.29 12.06
C VAL A 148 -9.80 21.23 12.40
N GLY A 149 -10.11 20.32 13.33
CA GLY A 149 -9.21 19.23 13.69
C GLY A 149 -8.97 18.23 12.55
N LEU A 150 -9.98 17.94 11.73
CA LEU A 150 -9.82 17.11 10.52
C LEU A 150 -8.89 17.76 9.50
N ASP A 151 -9.02 19.06 9.27
CA ASP A 151 -8.14 19.80 8.38
C ASP A 151 -6.71 19.85 8.93
N SER A 152 -6.52 20.01 10.25
CA SER A 152 -5.22 19.90 10.90
C SER A 152 -4.57 18.52 10.74
N LEU A 153 -5.33 17.43 10.87
CA LEU A 153 -4.82 16.06 10.62
C LEU A 153 -4.42 15.86 9.15
N CYS A 154 -5.22 16.38 8.22
CA CYS A 154 -4.91 16.31 6.80
C CYS A 154 -3.65 17.11 6.46
N SER A 155 -3.49 18.31 7.05
CA SER A 155 -2.27 19.12 6.90
C SER A 155 -1.06 18.40 7.47
N GLU A 156 -1.16 17.84 8.67
CA GLU A 156 -0.05 17.10 9.28
C GLU A 156 0.35 15.88 8.46
N PHE A 157 -0.62 15.09 7.98
CA PHE A 157 -0.36 13.96 7.09
C PHE A 157 0.38 14.41 5.83
N HIS A 158 -0.05 15.52 5.22
CA HIS A 158 0.62 16.14 4.08
C HIS A 158 2.06 16.55 4.44
N ASP A 159 2.26 17.28 5.53
CA ASP A 159 3.53 17.90 5.89
C ASP A 159 4.58 16.86 6.28
N ILE A 160 4.17 15.83 7.03
CA ILE A 160 4.99 14.66 7.33
C ILE A 160 5.45 14.00 6.04
N LEU A 161 4.53 13.74 5.11
CA LEU A 161 4.82 13.05 3.85
C LEU A 161 5.71 13.90 2.94
N ALA A 162 5.43 15.18 2.80
CA ALA A 162 6.18 16.12 1.97
C ALA A 162 7.60 16.35 2.51
N ARG A 163 7.76 16.43 3.84
CA ARG A 163 9.06 16.63 4.48
C ARG A 163 9.98 15.42 4.33
N GLN A 164 9.44 14.20 4.43
CA GLN A 164 10.25 12.98 4.35
C GLN A 164 10.41 12.44 2.93
N SER A 165 9.48 12.70 2.03
CA SER A 165 9.56 12.18 0.67
C SER A 165 10.62 12.96 -0.13
N LYS A 166 11.71 12.27 -0.48
CA LYS A 166 12.76 12.79 -1.35
C LYS A 166 12.81 11.98 -2.64
N PRO A 167 13.06 12.62 -3.80
CA PRO A 167 13.30 11.89 -5.04
C PRO A 167 14.47 10.91 -4.87
N ILE A 168 14.31 9.70 -5.41
CA ILE A 168 15.33 8.68 -5.38
C ILE A 168 16.42 9.07 -6.38
N LEU A 169 17.67 9.01 -5.94
CA LEU A 169 18.82 9.35 -6.78
C LEU A 169 19.02 8.28 -7.85
N PRO A 170 19.44 8.65 -9.07
CA PRO A 170 19.65 7.71 -10.17
C PRO A 170 20.53 6.52 -9.80
N ILE A 171 21.65 6.76 -9.11
CA ILE A 171 22.61 5.72 -8.71
C ILE A 171 21.94 4.62 -7.88
N ILE A 172 21.03 4.98 -6.96
CA ILE A 172 20.31 4.01 -6.13
C ILE A 172 19.37 3.15 -7.00
N LEU A 173 18.69 3.76 -7.98
CA LEU A 173 17.85 3.02 -8.92
C LEU A 173 18.68 2.08 -9.80
N LEU A 174 19.85 2.52 -10.27
CA LEU A 174 20.75 1.67 -11.07
C LEU A 174 21.25 0.46 -10.27
N ASP A 175 21.61 0.65 -9.00
CA ASP A 175 22.04 -0.43 -8.13
C ASP A 175 20.92 -1.45 -7.92
N LEU A 176 19.67 -0.99 -7.75
CA LEU A 176 18.49 -1.86 -7.60
C LEU A 176 18.08 -2.60 -8.86
N ILE A 177 18.29 -1.99 -10.03
CA ILE A 177 18.09 -2.66 -11.31
C ILE A 177 19.16 -3.73 -11.52
N SER A 178 20.39 -3.46 -11.08
CA SER A 178 21.52 -4.39 -11.21
C SER A 178 21.42 -5.57 -10.26
N SER A 179 20.90 -5.38 -9.03
CA SER A 179 20.81 -6.45 -8.03
C SER A 179 19.74 -7.50 -8.33
N ASP A 180 18.71 -7.16 -9.10
CA ASP A 180 17.63 -8.09 -9.50
C ASP A 180 18.09 -9.16 -10.51
N GLU A 181 19.23 -8.93 -11.18
CA GLU A 181 19.80 -9.85 -12.17
C GLU A 181 20.62 -10.98 -11.55
N ASP A 182 21.07 -10.81 -10.29
CA ASP A 182 21.95 -11.76 -9.59
C ASP A 182 21.20 -12.66 -8.57
N THR A 183 19.92 -12.39 -8.27
CA THR A 183 19.14 -13.08 -7.23
C THR A 183 18.43 -14.34 -7.75
N SER A 184 19.22 -15.32 -8.17
CA SER A 184 18.79 -16.73 -8.22
C SER A 184 18.99 -17.46 -6.88
N GLY A 185 19.37 -16.74 -5.82
CA GLY A 185 19.52 -17.23 -4.46
C GLY A 185 18.83 -16.31 -3.45
N GLU A 186 18.31 -16.93 -2.39
CA GLU A 186 17.47 -16.51 -1.26
C GLU A 186 17.75 -15.19 -0.50
N ASP A 187 18.37 -14.18 -1.10
CA ASP A 187 18.46 -12.85 -0.47
C ASP A 187 17.19 -12.03 -0.77
N ALA A 188 16.50 -11.62 0.29
CA ALA A 188 15.26 -10.85 0.22
C ALA A 188 15.41 -9.62 -0.70
N PRO A 189 14.37 -9.26 -1.48
CA PRO A 189 14.43 -8.11 -2.37
C PRO A 189 14.83 -6.88 -1.56
N GLN A 190 15.90 -6.20 -1.98
CA GLN A 190 16.40 -5.01 -1.32
C GLN A 190 15.33 -3.93 -1.38
N SER A 191 14.51 -3.85 -0.33
CA SER A 191 13.34 -2.98 -0.32
C SER A 191 13.78 -1.52 -0.18
N LEU A 192 13.30 -0.67 -1.09
CA LEU A 192 13.47 0.78 -1.00
C LEU A 192 12.77 1.32 0.25
N ASN A 193 13.53 1.51 1.33
CA ASN A 193 13.05 2.13 2.56
C ASN A 193 13.03 3.66 2.40
N GLN A 194 11.94 4.17 1.84
CA GLN A 194 11.82 5.59 1.48
C GLN A 194 11.40 6.49 2.65
N LEU A 195 10.77 5.93 3.69
CA LEU A 195 10.31 6.67 4.88
C LEU A 195 10.90 6.05 6.16
N PRO A 196 11.34 6.86 7.13
CA PRO A 196 11.72 6.36 8.46
C PRO A 196 10.54 5.67 9.17
N GLU A 197 10.82 4.61 9.94
CA GLU A 197 9.78 3.80 10.60
C GLU A 197 8.95 4.60 11.63
N SER A 198 9.55 5.57 12.32
CA SER A 198 8.83 6.45 13.25
C SER A 198 7.78 7.29 12.54
N THR A 199 8.18 7.93 11.43
CA THR A 199 7.28 8.72 10.58
C THR A 199 6.20 7.86 9.94
N LEU A 200 6.54 6.65 9.53
CA LEU A 200 5.56 5.71 9.01
C LEU A 200 4.50 5.37 10.07
N GLY A 201 4.91 5.17 11.32
CA GLY A 201 4.01 4.95 12.45
C GLY A 201 2.97 6.08 12.59
N ASP A 202 3.40 7.34 12.50
CA ASP A 202 2.52 8.49 12.60
C ASP A 202 1.55 8.60 11.40
N LEU A 203 2.04 8.39 10.18
CA LEU A 203 1.20 8.38 8.97
C LEU A 203 0.13 7.28 9.05
N VAL A 204 0.50 6.09 9.53
CA VAL A 204 -0.41 4.96 9.72
C VAL A 204 -1.46 5.25 10.79
N LYS A 205 -1.06 5.86 11.93
CA LYS A 205 -1.99 6.27 12.97
C LYS A 205 -3.03 7.26 12.43
N ILE A 206 -2.59 8.30 11.72
CA ILE A 206 -3.49 9.30 11.13
C ILE A 206 -4.41 8.67 10.08
N ALA A 207 -3.86 7.88 9.16
CA ALA A 207 -4.63 7.23 8.10
C ALA A 207 -5.72 6.31 8.65
N ARG A 208 -5.37 5.44 9.62
CA ARG A 208 -6.34 4.56 10.29
C ARG A 208 -7.42 5.34 11.02
N TRP A 209 -7.03 6.38 11.76
CA TRP A 209 -7.99 7.20 12.50
C TRP A 209 -9.02 7.88 11.57
N LEU A 210 -8.56 8.37 10.41
CA LEU A 210 -9.43 8.96 9.38
C LEU A 210 -10.33 7.91 8.71
N ASP A 211 -9.78 6.76 8.35
CA ASP A 211 -10.49 5.66 7.69
C ASP A 211 -11.62 5.09 8.58
N ASP A 212 -11.35 4.89 9.87
CA ASP A 212 -12.33 4.39 10.86
C ASP A 212 -13.57 5.29 10.97
N ARG A 213 -13.44 6.57 10.60
CA ARG A 213 -14.52 7.58 10.62
C ARG A 213 -15.06 7.92 9.24
N GLY A 214 -14.61 7.21 8.20
CA GLY A 214 -15.06 7.38 6.82
C GLY A 214 -14.46 8.57 6.09
N HIS A 215 -13.43 9.22 6.64
CA HIS A 215 -12.72 10.32 5.99
C HIS A 215 -11.61 9.76 5.10
N ARG A 216 -11.67 10.04 3.79
CA ARG A 216 -10.77 9.46 2.77
C ARG A 216 -9.79 10.46 2.14
N ARG A 217 -9.65 11.65 2.73
CA ARG A 217 -8.89 12.76 2.13
C ARG A 217 -7.38 12.47 2.09
N HIS A 218 -6.86 11.71 3.06
CA HIS A 218 -5.45 11.27 3.14
C HIS A 218 -5.00 10.49 1.90
N GLY A 219 -5.87 9.68 1.28
CA GLY A 219 -5.54 8.95 0.05
C GLY A 219 -5.19 9.90 -1.11
N LYS A 220 -5.96 10.98 -1.28
CA LYS A 220 -5.70 11.99 -2.32
C LYS A 220 -4.43 12.80 -2.03
N ILE A 221 -4.20 13.14 -0.77
CA ILE A 221 -3.00 13.85 -0.32
C ILE A 221 -1.77 12.99 -0.61
N TYR A 222 -1.84 11.70 -0.24
CA TYR A 222 -0.78 10.75 -0.49
C TYR A 222 -0.42 10.69 -1.97
N SER A 223 -1.40 10.44 -2.84
CA SER A 223 -1.14 10.35 -4.28
C SER A 223 -0.57 11.64 -4.86
N SER A 224 -1.05 12.81 -4.40
CA SER A 224 -0.56 14.11 -4.89
C SER A 224 0.89 14.38 -4.53
N VAL A 225 1.32 14.06 -3.30
CA VAL A 225 2.71 14.27 -2.87
C VAL A 225 3.62 13.24 -3.52
N ARG A 226 3.20 11.97 -3.53
CA ARG A 226 4.03 10.85 -3.97
C ARG A 226 4.15 10.77 -5.49
N SER A 227 3.13 11.18 -6.25
CA SER A 227 3.21 11.19 -7.73
C SER A 227 4.34 12.10 -8.20
N ALA A 228 4.44 13.29 -7.62
CA ALA A 228 5.51 14.25 -7.91
C ALA A 228 6.90 13.66 -7.59
N ILE A 229 7.02 12.85 -6.55
CA ILE A 229 8.29 12.25 -6.13
C ILE A 229 8.68 11.09 -7.04
N VAL A 230 7.73 10.21 -7.38
CA VAL A 230 7.96 9.10 -8.32
C VAL A 230 8.34 9.65 -9.70
N LEU A 231 7.57 10.60 -10.22
CA LEU A 231 7.86 11.26 -11.49
C LEU A 231 9.23 11.94 -11.48
N ARG A 232 9.55 12.70 -10.43
CA ARG A 232 10.83 13.39 -10.32
C ARG A 232 12.01 12.42 -10.21
N SER A 233 11.85 11.30 -9.52
CA SER A 233 12.89 10.26 -9.43
C SER A 233 13.19 9.69 -10.82
N LEU A 234 12.14 9.45 -11.62
CA LEU A 234 12.26 8.94 -12.98
C LEU A 234 12.86 9.98 -13.94
N GLN A 235 12.49 11.26 -13.81
CA GLN A 235 13.09 12.35 -14.57
C GLN A 235 14.58 12.55 -14.24
N LEU A 236 14.97 12.40 -12.97
CA LEU A 236 16.38 12.45 -12.57
C LEU A 236 17.17 11.30 -13.21
N LEU A 237 16.59 10.10 -13.31
CA LEU A 237 17.20 8.98 -14.02
C LEU A 237 17.42 9.31 -15.50
N LYS A 238 16.39 9.84 -16.16
CA LYS A 238 16.45 10.30 -17.56
C LYS A 238 17.51 11.38 -17.79
N GLU A 239 17.62 12.36 -16.89
CA GLU A 239 18.62 13.43 -17.01
C GLU A 239 20.04 12.94 -16.74
N HIS A 240 20.20 12.01 -15.79
CA HIS A 240 21.49 11.36 -15.53
C HIS A 240 22.00 10.62 -16.76
N GLN A 241 21.12 9.90 -17.47
CA GLN A 241 21.43 9.23 -18.73
C GLN A 241 21.88 10.22 -19.82
N ARG A 242 21.16 11.34 -19.97
CA ARG A 242 21.49 12.39 -20.94
C ARG A 242 22.84 13.07 -20.64
N SER A 243 23.11 13.31 -19.35
CA SER A 243 24.36 13.93 -18.90
C SER A 243 25.56 12.97 -18.99
N ALA A 244 25.37 11.68 -18.72
CA ALA A 244 26.39 10.66 -18.89
C ALA A 244 26.77 10.47 -20.37
N SER A 245 25.82 10.69 -21.28
CA SER A 245 26.03 10.66 -22.72
C SER A 245 26.83 11.86 -23.28
N GLY A 246 27.07 12.91 -22.47
CA GLY A 246 27.64 14.20 -22.91
C GLY A 246 29.13 14.42 -22.66
N GLY A 247 29.94 13.40 -22.34
CA GLY A 247 31.30 13.60 -21.87
C GLY A 247 32.41 12.79 -22.55
N SER A 248 32.92 13.26 -23.71
CA SER A 248 34.37 13.51 -23.92
C SER A 248 34.73 14.09 -25.30
N THR A 249 34.34 15.33 -25.61
CA THR A 249 35.19 16.22 -26.43
C THR A 249 34.93 17.65 -26.00
N HIS A 250 35.97 18.37 -25.60
CA HIS A 250 35.96 19.80 -25.26
C HIS A 250 35.75 20.19 -23.78
N ALA A 251 36.79 20.01 -22.98
CA ALA A 251 37.12 20.90 -21.86
C ALA A 251 38.63 20.85 -21.59
N GLY A 252 39.41 21.33 -22.55
CA GLY A 252 40.74 21.86 -22.25
C GLY A 252 40.55 23.31 -21.83
N SER A 253 40.72 23.61 -20.53
CA SER A 253 40.91 24.98 -20.06
C SER A 253 41.81 25.02 -18.84
N PRO A 254 42.60 26.10 -18.68
CA PRO A 254 43.86 26.09 -17.96
C PRO A 254 43.67 26.44 -16.48
N MET A 255 44.57 25.88 -15.67
CA MET A 255 44.80 26.19 -14.26
C MET A 255 44.91 27.70 -13.99
N PRO A 256 44.39 28.19 -12.85
CA PRO A 256 45.08 29.24 -12.10
C PRO A 256 45.66 28.67 -10.82
N ARG A 257 46.98 28.85 -10.64
CA ARG A 257 47.69 28.60 -9.38
C ARG A 257 47.29 29.67 -8.37
N SER A 258 46.88 29.24 -7.17
CA SER A 258 46.96 30.08 -5.96
C SER A 258 48.09 29.56 -5.06
N LYS A 259 48.85 30.50 -4.49
CA LYS A 259 50.09 30.34 -3.73
C LYS A 259 49.82 30.55 -2.22
N PHE A 260 50.29 29.60 -1.39
CA PHE A 260 50.56 29.62 0.08
C PHE A 260 49.39 29.92 1.06
N GLY A 261 49.30 29.33 2.27
CA GLY A 261 50.16 28.39 2.99
C GLY A 261 49.55 27.90 4.35
N HIS A 262 50.01 26.71 4.77
CA HIS A 262 50.06 26.07 6.11
C HIS A 262 48.84 26.00 7.06
N ARG A 263 48.38 24.77 7.37
CA ARG A 263 48.53 24.16 8.72
C ARG A 263 48.46 22.62 8.69
N HIS A 264 49.20 22.01 9.61
CA HIS A 264 49.60 20.59 9.67
C HIS A 264 48.47 19.56 9.96
N SER A 265 48.56 18.46 9.20
CA SER A 265 48.36 17.04 9.54
C SER A 265 47.77 16.63 10.90
N ILE A 266 46.68 15.85 10.84
CA ILE A 266 46.58 14.53 11.48
C ILE A 266 45.95 13.58 10.45
N ALA A 267 46.67 12.50 10.16
CA ALA A 267 46.28 11.44 9.24
C ALA A 267 45.42 10.40 9.97
N THR A 268 44.26 10.07 9.41
CA THR A 268 43.76 8.70 9.38
C THR A 268 43.17 8.44 8.00
N SER A 269 43.62 7.33 7.44
CA SER A 269 43.53 6.90 6.04
C SER A 269 42.13 6.49 5.62
N THR A 270 41.56 7.17 4.61
CA THR A 270 40.53 6.62 3.72
C THR A 270 40.67 7.25 2.32
N GLU A 271 41.66 6.81 1.56
CA GLU A 271 41.78 7.11 0.13
C GLU A 271 41.05 6.08 -0.73
N ALA A 272 40.38 6.58 -1.77
CA ALA A 272 40.13 5.94 -3.06
C ALA A 272 39.04 4.85 -3.18
N THR A 273 37.75 5.25 -3.15
CA THR A 273 36.64 4.43 -3.69
C THR A 273 35.77 5.12 -4.76
N SER A 274 35.86 6.43 -4.95
CA SER A 274 34.92 7.16 -5.84
C SER A 274 35.21 7.03 -7.36
N ARG A 275 36.42 6.62 -7.78
CA ARG A 275 36.77 6.51 -9.21
C ARG A 275 36.78 5.08 -9.77
N ARG A 276 36.59 4.06 -8.95
CA ARG A 276 36.68 2.64 -9.36
C ARG A 276 35.33 2.03 -9.74
N THR A 277 34.23 2.62 -9.29
CA THR A 277 32.85 2.13 -9.53
C THR A 277 32.36 2.41 -10.94
N SER A 278 32.75 3.52 -11.56
CA SER A 278 32.42 3.86 -12.96
C SER A 278 32.95 2.81 -13.97
N LYS A 279 34.15 2.26 -13.74
CA LYS A 279 34.71 1.20 -14.60
C LYS A 279 34.05 -0.16 -14.36
N ARG A 280 33.56 -0.44 -13.15
CA ARG A 280 32.86 -1.69 -12.82
C ARG A 280 31.41 -1.68 -13.33
N LEU A 281 30.80 -0.50 -13.40
CA LEU A 281 29.46 -0.22 -13.93
C LEU A 281 29.43 -0.30 -15.47
N GLN A 282 30.43 0.27 -16.16
CA GLN A 282 30.62 0.04 -17.61
C GLN A 282 30.86 -1.45 -17.91
N HIS A 283 31.65 -2.15 -17.07
CA HIS A 283 31.99 -3.56 -17.27
C HIS A 283 30.84 -4.53 -16.91
N ALA A 284 29.81 -4.09 -16.18
CA ALA A 284 28.61 -4.89 -15.87
C ALA A 284 27.58 -4.82 -17.02
N ILE A 285 27.42 -3.62 -17.61
CA ILE A 285 26.62 -3.38 -18.82
C ILE A 285 27.29 -4.05 -20.03
N GLU A 286 28.62 -3.89 -20.19
CA GLU A 286 29.42 -4.67 -21.15
C GLU A 286 29.34 -6.17 -20.85
N LYS A 287 29.18 -6.65 -19.62
CA LYS A 287 29.08 -8.10 -19.39
C LYS A 287 27.73 -8.70 -19.80
N LYS A 288 26.68 -7.90 -20.01
CA LYS A 288 25.41 -8.39 -20.55
C LYS A 288 25.36 -8.24 -22.08
N ALA A 289 25.87 -7.14 -22.64
CA ALA A 289 26.04 -6.95 -24.08
C ALA A 289 27.19 -7.81 -24.66
N SER A 290 28.37 -7.81 -24.03
CA SER A 290 29.57 -8.51 -24.50
C SER A 290 29.63 -10.00 -24.15
N LYS A 291 28.78 -10.51 -23.25
CA LYS A 291 28.66 -11.98 -23.05
C LYS A 291 27.78 -12.64 -24.12
N MET A 292 27.00 -11.83 -24.86
CA MET A 292 26.47 -12.22 -26.18
C MET A 292 27.52 -12.01 -27.28
N LEU A 293 28.32 -10.93 -27.22
CA LEU A 293 29.35 -10.59 -28.24
C LEU A 293 30.65 -11.44 -28.21
N MET A 294 31.03 -12.05 -27.08
CA MET A 294 32.30 -12.82 -26.98
C MET A 294 32.21 -14.26 -27.50
N LYS A 295 31.03 -14.71 -27.95
CA LYS A 295 30.91 -15.87 -28.84
C LYS A 295 31.12 -15.51 -30.32
N ALA A 296 31.13 -14.22 -30.66
CA ALA A 296 31.25 -13.72 -32.03
C ALA A 296 32.69 -13.35 -32.45
N SER A 297 33.69 -13.36 -31.55
CA SER A 297 35.07 -12.94 -31.92
C SER A 297 36.09 -14.06 -32.13
N GLN A 298 35.70 -15.34 -32.02
CA GLN A 298 36.62 -16.48 -32.25
C GLN A 298 36.42 -17.25 -33.55
N SER A 299 35.66 -16.73 -34.51
CA SER A 299 35.77 -17.21 -35.89
C SER A 299 35.57 -16.08 -36.88
N THR A 300 36.66 -15.40 -37.20
CA THR A 300 37.14 -15.22 -38.57
C THR A 300 38.25 -14.17 -38.54
N GLY A 301 39.48 -14.63 -38.73
CA GLY A 301 40.56 -13.75 -39.12
C GLY A 301 40.33 -13.36 -40.58
N LEU A 302 39.95 -12.11 -40.83
CA LEU A 302 40.29 -11.38 -42.04
C LEU A 302 40.14 -9.88 -41.74
N GLY A 303 41.27 -9.21 -41.53
CA GLY A 303 41.31 -7.77 -41.30
C GLY A 303 40.97 -7.03 -42.59
N LEU A 304 39.89 -6.25 -42.56
CA LEU A 304 39.66 -5.14 -43.48
C LEU A 304 39.09 -3.97 -42.67
N ALA A 305 39.92 -2.94 -42.52
CA ALA A 305 39.56 -1.67 -41.90
C ALA A 305 38.57 -0.90 -42.79
N PHE A 306 37.51 -0.36 -42.20
CA PHE A 306 36.59 0.56 -42.85
C PHE A 306 37.29 1.89 -43.22
N PRO A 307 37.16 2.40 -44.47
CA PRO A 307 37.46 3.80 -44.74
C PRO A 307 36.26 4.66 -44.36
N SER A 308 36.44 5.46 -43.31
CA SER A 308 35.54 6.58 -42.99
C SER A 308 35.64 7.65 -44.09
N THR A 309 34.63 7.74 -44.96
CA THR A 309 34.46 8.87 -45.87
C THR A 309 33.88 10.07 -45.13
N ARG A 310 34.74 10.79 -44.37
CA ARG A 310 34.52 12.20 -44.07
C ARG A 310 34.90 13.02 -45.29
N LYS A 311 33.94 13.63 -45.98
CA LYS A 311 34.24 14.77 -46.86
C LYS A 311 34.56 16.00 -45.99
N PRO A 312 35.62 16.78 -46.30
CA PRO A 312 36.01 17.94 -45.51
C PRO A 312 35.24 19.18 -45.99
N ALA A 313 34.55 19.88 -45.07
CA ALA A 313 34.09 21.24 -45.31
C ALA A 313 35.15 22.22 -44.83
N GLN A 314 35.64 23.08 -45.73
CA GLN A 314 36.54 24.19 -45.42
C GLN A 314 35.79 25.36 -44.72
N PRO A 315 36.50 26.23 -43.98
CA PRO A 315 35.92 27.12 -42.99
C PRO A 315 35.52 28.48 -43.58
N LEU A 316 34.33 28.96 -43.23
CA LEU A 316 33.95 30.35 -43.37
C LEU A 316 33.27 30.85 -42.09
N LEU A 317 33.57 32.10 -41.81
CA LEU A 317 33.57 32.77 -40.51
C LEU A 317 32.16 33.15 -40.02
N SER A 318 32.03 33.10 -38.69
CA SER A 318 31.29 34.04 -37.83
C SER A 318 29.76 34.01 -37.79
N GLY A 319 29.25 33.68 -36.59
CA GLY A 319 28.18 34.44 -35.94
C GLY A 319 26.76 33.90 -36.04
N GLY A 320 26.26 33.29 -34.96
CA GLY A 320 24.83 33.15 -34.72
C GLY A 320 24.42 31.84 -34.03
N LEU A 321 24.10 31.92 -32.73
CA LEU A 321 23.39 30.90 -31.95
C LEU A 321 22.18 30.35 -32.72
N HIS A 322 22.22 29.09 -33.14
CA HIS A 322 21.02 28.30 -33.42
C HIS A 322 21.26 26.84 -33.00
N ASN A 323 20.65 26.45 -31.88
CA ASN A 323 20.46 25.05 -31.50
C ASN A 323 19.64 24.36 -32.60
N TYR A 324 20.27 23.55 -33.44
CA TYR A 324 19.54 22.57 -34.26
C TYR A 324 19.11 21.42 -33.35
N THR A 325 17.80 21.19 -33.34
CA THR A 325 17.11 20.12 -32.64
C THR A 325 17.52 18.75 -33.20
N SER A 326 17.97 17.84 -32.32
CA SER A 326 18.22 16.42 -32.61
C SER A 326 16.94 15.58 -32.82
N GLU A 327 15.81 16.20 -33.15
CA GLU A 327 14.48 15.54 -33.20
C GLU A 327 14.20 14.71 -34.45
N ASP A 328 15.08 14.75 -35.46
CA ASP A 328 14.89 14.07 -36.76
C ASP A 328 15.97 13.04 -37.09
N ALA A 329 16.81 12.70 -36.11
CA ALA A 329 17.80 11.63 -36.22
C ALA A 329 17.14 10.26 -35.97
N ALA A 330 17.70 9.21 -36.60
CA ALA A 330 17.30 7.83 -36.34
C ALA A 330 17.47 7.50 -34.84
N PRO A 331 16.59 6.65 -34.27
CA PRO A 331 16.77 6.17 -32.90
C PRO A 331 18.13 5.49 -32.78
N ASP A 332 18.92 5.91 -31.80
CA ASP A 332 20.30 5.45 -31.58
C ASP A 332 20.35 4.35 -30.50
N GLU A 333 21.42 3.56 -30.49
CA GLU A 333 21.66 2.50 -29.50
C GLU A 333 21.71 3.08 -28.07
N GLN A 334 22.26 4.27 -27.89
CA GLN A 334 22.26 4.94 -26.60
C GLN A 334 20.84 5.28 -26.11
N GLU A 335 19.94 5.64 -27.02
CA GLU A 335 18.56 5.96 -26.67
C GLU A 335 17.76 4.72 -26.31
N MET A 336 18.03 3.62 -27.00
CA MET A 336 17.54 2.29 -26.64
C MET A 336 17.89 1.95 -25.20
N GLU A 337 19.19 1.99 -24.84
CA GLU A 337 19.67 1.70 -23.49
C GLU A 337 19.02 2.60 -22.43
N ASN A 338 18.88 3.89 -22.76
CA ASN A 338 18.23 4.85 -21.89
C ASN A 338 16.77 4.47 -21.62
N TYR A 339 16.02 4.08 -22.65
CA TYR A 339 14.63 3.67 -22.54
C TYR A 339 14.45 2.36 -21.77
N LEU A 340 15.31 1.37 -22.00
CA LEU A 340 15.33 0.11 -21.26
C LEU A 340 15.48 0.38 -19.75
N LEU A 341 16.48 1.18 -19.40
CA LEU A 341 16.77 1.50 -18.02
C LEU A 341 15.69 2.40 -17.37
N LEU A 342 15.07 3.29 -18.14
CA LEU A 342 13.93 4.08 -17.69
C LEU A 342 12.73 3.19 -17.34
N THR A 343 12.46 2.18 -18.17
CA THR A 343 11.35 1.24 -17.95
C THR A 343 11.60 0.34 -16.74
N ALA A 344 12.81 -0.20 -16.60
CA ALA A 344 13.20 -0.97 -15.42
C ALA A 344 13.15 -0.12 -14.14
N GLY A 345 13.59 1.14 -14.21
CA GLY A 345 13.51 2.10 -13.10
C GLY A 345 12.07 2.40 -12.69
N LEU A 346 11.16 2.61 -13.65
CA LEU A 346 9.74 2.77 -13.38
C LEU A 346 9.17 1.54 -12.66
N HIS A 347 9.46 0.33 -13.13
CA HIS A 347 9.00 -0.90 -12.48
C HIS A 347 9.46 -0.97 -11.01
N LYS A 348 10.74 -0.68 -10.72
CA LYS A 348 11.27 -0.66 -9.34
C LYS A 348 10.61 0.41 -8.47
N LEU A 349 10.36 1.59 -9.02
CA LEU A 349 9.64 2.65 -8.31
C LEU A 349 8.20 2.24 -7.99
N MET A 350 7.50 1.60 -8.92
CA MET A 350 6.13 1.13 -8.72
C MET A 350 6.05 0.02 -7.68
N GLN A 351 7.00 -0.92 -7.66
CA GLN A 351 7.08 -1.96 -6.63
C GLN A 351 7.26 -1.35 -5.23
N ALA A 352 8.16 -0.37 -5.10
CA ALA A 352 8.38 0.33 -3.84
C ALA A 352 7.13 1.10 -3.40
N GLU A 353 6.45 1.75 -4.34
CA GLU A 353 5.24 2.51 -4.05
C GLU A 353 4.07 1.60 -3.64
N ARG A 354 3.88 0.46 -4.30
CA ARG A 354 2.87 -0.54 -3.91
C ARG A 354 3.09 -1.04 -2.48
N SER A 355 4.34 -1.30 -2.10
CA SER A 355 4.70 -1.68 -0.72
C SER A 355 4.34 -0.57 0.27
N LEU A 356 4.68 0.69 -0.05
CA LEU A 356 4.41 1.83 0.83
C LEU A 356 2.91 2.12 1.00
N VAL A 357 2.16 2.12 -0.11
CA VAL A 357 0.70 2.23 -0.13
C VAL A 357 0.06 1.12 0.69
N GLY A 358 0.56 -0.12 0.55
CA GLY A 358 0.10 -1.28 1.32
C GLY A 358 0.28 -1.15 2.83
N ARG A 359 1.28 -0.37 3.28
CA ARG A 359 1.56 -0.14 4.71
C ARG A 359 0.74 1.00 5.29
N ILE A 360 0.51 2.08 4.54
CA ILE A 360 -0.11 3.32 5.05
C ILE A 360 -1.62 3.36 4.82
N ILE A 361 -2.08 2.91 3.65
CA ILE A 361 -3.46 3.11 3.17
C ILE A 361 -4.29 1.85 3.38
N SER A 362 -5.55 2.01 3.76
CA SER A 362 -6.51 0.90 3.90
C SER A 362 -6.74 0.13 2.59
N THR A 363 -6.92 -1.18 2.69
CA THR A 363 -7.00 -2.11 1.53
C THR A 363 -8.02 -1.69 0.48
N SER A 364 -9.12 -1.05 0.87
CA SER A 364 -10.15 -0.57 -0.06
C SER A 364 -9.71 0.58 -0.97
N LEU A 365 -8.74 1.39 -0.54
CA LEU A 365 -8.29 2.58 -1.28
C LEU A 365 -6.95 2.35 -2.00
N GLN A 366 -6.24 1.26 -1.70
CA GLN A 366 -4.90 1.00 -2.24
C GLN A 366 -4.83 1.06 -3.78
N PRO A 367 -5.74 0.42 -4.55
CA PRO A 367 -5.61 0.41 -6.00
C PRO A 367 -5.80 1.80 -6.62
N GLN A 368 -6.76 2.58 -6.10
CA GLN A 368 -7.05 3.94 -6.55
C GLN A 368 -5.90 4.90 -6.22
N VAL A 369 -5.32 4.79 -5.02
CA VAL A 369 -4.20 5.63 -4.60
C VAL A 369 -2.94 5.28 -5.38
N LEU A 370 -2.64 3.99 -5.55
CA LEU A 370 -1.49 3.54 -6.35
C LEU A 370 -1.59 4.03 -7.79
N GLU A 371 -2.76 3.89 -8.42
CA GLU A 371 -3.02 4.35 -9.78
C GLU A 371 -2.73 5.85 -9.93
N ALA A 372 -3.30 6.68 -9.05
CA ALA A 372 -3.10 8.13 -9.07
C ALA A 372 -1.63 8.52 -8.83
N THR A 373 -0.89 7.75 -8.04
CA THR A 373 0.53 8.00 -7.77
C THR A 373 1.43 7.71 -8.97
N VAL A 374 1.18 6.63 -9.70
CA VAL A 374 2.10 6.17 -10.76
C VAL A 374 1.73 6.69 -12.15
N ARG A 375 0.52 7.23 -12.34
CA ARG A 375 -0.02 7.69 -13.63
C ARG A 375 0.95 8.58 -14.41
N ASP A 376 1.44 9.65 -13.80
CA ASP A 376 2.29 10.63 -14.51
C ASP A 376 3.64 10.02 -14.92
N ALA A 377 4.19 9.12 -14.11
CA ALA A 377 5.44 8.43 -14.40
C ALA A 377 5.26 7.38 -15.51
N MET A 378 4.11 6.70 -15.54
CA MET A 378 3.73 5.79 -16.62
C MET A 378 3.52 6.54 -17.94
N ASP A 379 2.90 7.72 -17.88
CA ASP A 379 2.69 8.60 -19.04
C ASP A 379 4.02 9.07 -19.64
N LEU A 380 5.02 9.38 -18.80
CA LEU A 380 6.37 9.71 -19.26
C LEU A 380 7.00 8.55 -20.07
N VAL A 381 6.95 7.32 -19.54
CA VAL A 381 7.54 6.15 -20.22
C VAL A 381 6.77 5.76 -21.47
N ALA A 382 5.43 5.90 -21.43
CA ALA A 382 4.61 5.64 -22.61
C ALA A 382 4.91 6.64 -23.73
N HIS A 383 5.00 7.93 -23.38
CA HIS A 383 5.35 8.99 -24.33
C HIS A 383 6.74 8.80 -24.94
N ASP A 384 7.75 8.43 -24.14
CA ASP A 384 9.10 8.14 -24.65
C ASP A 384 9.10 6.93 -25.61
N GLY A 385 8.35 5.88 -25.29
CA GLY A 385 8.21 4.70 -26.15
C GLY A 385 7.50 5.02 -27.47
N GLU A 386 6.42 5.80 -27.41
CA GLU A 386 5.71 6.30 -28.60
C GLU A 386 6.59 7.21 -29.46
N SER A 387 7.43 8.05 -28.83
CA SER A 387 8.40 8.90 -29.54
C SER A 387 9.42 8.08 -30.32
N ILE A 388 9.99 7.03 -29.71
CA ILE A 388 10.89 6.08 -30.39
C ILE A 388 10.18 5.41 -31.56
N ALA A 389 8.97 4.87 -31.34
CA ALA A 389 8.18 4.25 -32.41
C ALA A 389 7.90 5.22 -33.57
N SER A 390 7.55 6.47 -33.25
CA SER A 390 7.23 7.49 -34.25
C SER A 390 8.44 7.86 -35.12
N ARG A 391 9.65 7.90 -34.54
CA ARG A 391 10.89 8.19 -35.27
C ARG A 391 11.35 6.99 -36.09
N ALA A 392 11.29 5.78 -35.54
CA ALA A 392 11.52 4.56 -36.30
C ALA A 392 10.61 4.51 -37.54
N LYS A 393 9.30 4.78 -37.38
CA LYS A 393 8.33 4.87 -38.49
C LYS A 393 8.71 5.88 -39.58
N ARG A 394 9.25 7.04 -39.20
CA ARG A 394 9.74 8.05 -40.16
C ARG A 394 10.97 7.55 -40.92
N CYS A 395 11.93 6.91 -40.24
CA CYS A 395 13.11 6.33 -40.88
C CYS A 395 12.74 5.22 -41.88
N ILE A 396 11.81 4.34 -41.52
CA ILE A 396 11.29 3.29 -42.40
C ILE A 396 10.71 3.89 -43.69
N THR A 397 9.94 4.98 -43.57
CA THR A 397 9.38 5.69 -44.73
C THR A 397 10.47 6.28 -45.64
N ARG A 398 11.63 6.64 -45.06
CA ARG A 398 12.82 7.11 -45.80
C ARG A 398 13.68 5.98 -46.37
N LYS A 399 13.23 4.71 -46.26
CA LYS A 399 13.98 3.49 -46.59
C LYS A 399 15.24 3.25 -45.74
N ASP A 400 15.30 3.87 -44.57
CA ASP A 400 16.32 3.56 -43.56
C ASP A 400 15.75 2.54 -42.56
N PHE A 401 15.96 1.27 -42.87
CA PHE A 401 15.47 0.14 -42.07
C PHE A 401 16.34 -0.16 -40.85
N SER A 402 17.52 0.45 -40.74
CA SER A 402 18.43 0.24 -39.59
C SER A 402 17.81 0.68 -38.26
N ALA A 403 16.96 1.72 -38.30
CA ALA A 403 16.21 2.22 -37.15
C ALA A 403 15.29 1.19 -36.47
N VAL A 404 14.91 0.13 -37.17
CA VAL A 404 14.05 -0.95 -36.65
C VAL A 404 14.82 -1.85 -35.70
N LEU A 405 16.13 -1.99 -35.89
CA LEU A 405 16.97 -2.88 -35.08
C LEU A 405 16.97 -2.46 -33.61
N VAL A 406 16.86 -1.15 -33.34
CA VAL A 406 16.72 -0.57 -31.99
C VAL A 406 15.37 -0.92 -31.33
N VAL A 407 14.33 -1.19 -32.12
CA VAL A 407 12.99 -1.51 -31.60
C VAL A 407 12.92 -2.94 -31.04
N PHE A 408 13.68 -3.90 -31.59
CA PHE A 408 13.61 -5.29 -31.15
C PHE A 408 14.09 -5.51 -29.70
N PRO A 409 15.24 -4.98 -29.25
CA PRO A 409 15.64 -5.08 -27.84
C PRO A 409 14.64 -4.44 -26.88
N ILE A 410 14.04 -3.30 -27.28
CA ILE A 410 13.00 -2.63 -26.51
C ILE A 410 11.78 -3.55 -26.36
N LEU A 411 11.28 -4.11 -27.47
CA LEU A 411 10.15 -5.03 -27.45
C LEU A 411 10.40 -6.25 -26.57
N LYS A 412 11.58 -6.86 -26.68
CA LYS A 412 11.98 -7.99 -25.85
C LYS A 412 11.91 -7.65 -24.37
N HIS A 413 12.51 -6.53 -23.97
CA HIS A 413 12.50 -6.10 -22.57
C HIS A 413 11.11 -5.74 -22.04
N LEU A 414 10.27 -5.09 -22.86
CA LEU A 414 8.90 -4.78 -22.50
C LEU A 414 8.04 -6.05 -22.35
N ASP A 415 8.26 -7.07 -23.18
CA ASP A 415 7.59 -8.38 -23.04
C ASP A 415 8.05 -9.12 -21.77
N GLU A 416 9.35 -9.06 -21.43
CA GLU A 416 9.91 -9.64 -20.19
C GLU A 416 9.37 -8.95 -18.93
N LEU A 417 9.25 -7.61 -18.93
CA LEU A 417 8.75 -6.84 -17.79
C LEU A 417 7.22 -6.85 -17.64
N ARG A 418 6.47 -7.17 -18.71
CA ARG A 418 5.00 -7.18 -18.70
C ARG A 418 4.40 -7.94 -17.51
N PRO A 419 4.72 -9.22 -17.23
CA PRO A 419 4.06 -9.97 -16.16
C PRO A 419 4.28 -9.35 -14.78
N ASP A 420 5.47 -8.81 -14.51
CA ASP A 420 5.77 -8.20 -13.21
C ASP A 420 5.10 -6.84 -13.04
N LEU A 421 5.01 -6.08 -14.13
CA LEU A 421 4.26 -4.84 -14.14
C LEU A 421 2.76 -5.09 -13.94
N GLU A 422 2.17 -6.04 -14.68
CA GLU A 422 0.76 -6.41 -14.55
C GLU A 422 0.40 -6.90 -13.14
N ARG A 423 1.34 -7.63 -12.50
CA ARG A 423 1.24 -8.01 -11.09
C ARG A 423 1.26 -6.78 -10.20
N THR A 424 2.12 -5.79 -10.48
CA THR A 424 2.26 -4.55 -9.70
C THR A 424 1.08 -3.60 -9.85
N VAL A 425 0.39 -3.57 -11.00
CA VAL A 425 -0.85 -2.79 -11.23
C VAL A 425 -2.13 -3.62 -11.14
N GLU A 426 -2.08 -4.78 -10.48
CA GLU A 426 -3.26 -5.59 -10.19
C GLU A 426 -4.28 -4.80 -9.36
N GLY A 427 -5.53 -4.73 -9.84
CA GLY A 427 -6.62 -3.98 -9.22
C GLY A 427 -6.73 -2.51 -9.60
N CYS A 428 -5.76 -1.95 -10.34
CA CYS A 428 -5.85 -0.58 -10.88
C CYS A 428 -6.75 -0.51 -12.13
N ASP A 429 -7.18 0.70 -12.49
CA ASP A 429 -8.05 0.94 -13.65
C ASP A 429 -7.48 0.41 -14.97
N TYR A 430 -8.38 0.01 -15.87
CA TYR A 430 -8.01 -0.52 -17.19
C TYR A 430 -7.20 0.48 -18.01
N ALA A 431 -7.50 1.79 -17.93
CA ALA A 431 -6.78 2.79 -18.73
C ALA A 431 -5.29 2.89 -18.35
N LEU A 432 -4.93 2.67 -17.09
CA LEU A 432 -3.54 2.62 -16.67
C LEU A 432 -2.88 1.33 -17.16
N ARG A 433 -3.56 0.18 -17.01
CA ARG A 433 -3.06 -1.13 -17.43
C ARG A 433 -2.84 -1.21 -18.94
N SER A 434 -3.71 -0.57 -19.74
CA SER A 434 -3.64 -0.60 -21.20
C SER A 434 -2.52 0.25 -21.78
N LYS A 435 -1.92 1.20 -21.04
CA LYS A 435 -0.85 2.08 -21.56
C LYS A 435 0.38 1.29 -22.02
N PHE A 436 0.85 0.35 -21.20
CA PHE A 436 1.98 -0.51 -21.58
C PHE A 436 1.64 -1.40 -22.77
N ALA A 437 0.44 -1.99 -22.78
CA ALA A 437 -0.02 -2.80 -23.91
C ALA A 437 -0.09 -1.96 -25.20
N SER A 438 -0.54 -0.70 -25.12
CA SER A 438 -0.60 0.25 -26.24
C SER A 438 0.78 0.54 -26.82
N VAL A 439 1.76 0.83 -25.96
CA VAL A 439 3.15 1.08 -26.38
C VAL A 439 3.74 -0.15 -27.05
N VAL A 440 3.57 -1.33 -26.47
CA VAL A 440 4.06 -2.59 -27.05
C VAL A 440 3.38 -2.88 -28.39
N ASN A 441 2.07 -2.68 -28.50
CA ASN A 441 1.34 -2.86 -29.77
C ASN A 441 1.82 -1.87 -30.84
N THR A 442 2.11 -0.62 -30.46
CA THR A 442 2.62 0.41 -31.38
C THR A 442 4.03 0.08 -31.88
N LEU A 443 4.92 -0.35 -30.99
CA LEU A 443 6.26 -0.80 -31.35
C LEU A 443 6.22 -2.08 -32.21
N ASN A 444 5.36 -3.04 -31.87
CA ASN A 444 5.16 -4.26 -32.66
C ASN A 444 4.66 -3.95 -34.07
N ALA A 445 3.62 -3.12 -34.20
CA ALA A 445 3.10 -2.72 -35.51
C ALA A 445 4.15 -1.94 -36.34
N THR A 446 4.99 -1.14 -35.68
CA THR A 446 6.08 -0.42 -36.35
C THR A 446 7.15 -1.39 -36.85
N ALA A 447 7.55 -2.37 -36.04
CA ALA A 447 8.53 -3.37 -36.43
C ALA A 447 8.00 -4.31 -37.54
N ALA A 448 6.76 -4.77 -37.45
CA ALA A 448 6.13 -5.62 -38.47
C ALA A 448 6.04 -4.89 -39.82
N LYS A 449 5.52 -3.66 -39.82
CA LYS A 449 5.45 -2.83 -41.02
C LYS A 449 6.84 -2.60 -41.62
N ALA A 450 7.87 -2.43 -40.79
CA ALA A 450 9.22 -2.22 -41.29
C ALA A 450 9.78 -3.44 -42.02
N LEU A 451 9.51 -4.63 -41.52
CA LEU A 451 9.90 -5.88 -42.17
C LEU A 451 9.15 -6.05 -43.51
N GLU A 452 7.87 -5.69 -43.57
CA GLU A 452 7.05 -5.70 -44.79
C GLU A 452 7.59 -4.72 -45.83
N ASP A 453 7.79 -3.46 -45.44
CA ASP A 453 8.33 -2.41 -46.31
C ASP A 453 9.77 -2.76 -46.78
N PHE A 454 10.58 -3.42 -45.95
CA PHE A 454 11.90 -3.92 -46.34
C PHE A 454 11.81 -5.01 -47.41
N ALA A 455 10.97 -6.03 -47.18
CA ALA A 455 10.77 -7.12 -48.13
C ALA A 455 10.23 -6.61 -49.48
N GLU A 456 9.33 -5.62 -49.46
CA GLU A 456 8.85 -4.95 -50.66
C GLU A 456 9.96 -4.14 -51.36
N SER A 457 10.83 -3.45 -50.61
CA SER A 457 11.98 -2.73 -51.19
C SER A 457 12.95 -3.68 -51.89
N VAL A 458 13.26 -4.84 -51.29
CA VAL A 458 14.15 -5.86 -51.90
C VAL A 458 13.51 -6.46 -53.16
N ARG A 459 12.20 -6.74 -53.15
CA ARG A 459 11.44 -7.22 -54.31
C ARG A 459 11.43 -6.22 -55.47
N ASN A 460 11.33 -4.93 -55.16
CA ASN A 460 11.32 -3.87 -56.16
C ASN A 460 12.72 -3.57 -56.71
N GLU A 461 13.78 -3.71 -55.91
CA GLU A 461 15.18 -3.51 -56.34
C GLU A 461 15.73 -4.66 -57.18
N SER A 462 15.23 -5.88 -56.99
CA SER A 462 15.62 -7.04 -57.80
C SER A 462 15.21 -6.95 -59.28
N GLY A 463 14.39 -5.96 -59.64
CA GLY A 463 14.08 -5.60 -61.04
C GLY A 463 14.92 -4.44 -61.62
N SER A 464 15.79 -3.79 -60.83
CA SER A 464 16.60 -2.65 -61.26
C SER A 464 17.94 -3.10 -61.86
N ALA A 465 18.42 -2.34 -62.84
CA ALA A 465 19.45 -2.74 -63.81
C ALA A 465 20.73 -3.35 -63.18
N LEU A 466 21.12 -4.52 -63.71
CA LEU A 466 22.37 -5.20 -63.35
C LEU A 466 23.58 -4.30 -63.62
N SER A 467 24.55 -4.36 -62.71
CA SER A 467 25.86 -3.72 -62.86
C SER A 467 26.48 -4.11 -64.21
N LYS A 468 26.85 -3.13 -65.04
CA LYS A 468 27.51 -3.37 -66.34
C LYS A 468 28.84 -4.14 -66.23
N ASP A 469 29.39 -4.20 -65.02
CA ASP A 469 30.70 -4.76 -64.69
C ASP A 469 30.63 -6.15 -64.02
N GLY A 470 29.44 -6.77 -63.93
CA GLY A 470 29.26 -8.09 -63.30
C GLY A 470 29.57 -8.13 -61.79
N THR A 471 29.83 -6.97 -61.17
CA THR A 471 30.05 -6.80 -59.74
C THR A 471 28.74 -6.80 -58.97
N VAL A 472 28.78 -7.33 -57.74
CA VAL A 472 27.63 -7.40 -56.83
C VAL A 472 27.12 -5.99 -56.55
N ALA A 473 25.81 -5.79 -56.70
CA ALA A 473 25.19 -4.50 -56.42
C ALA A 473 25.30 -4.17 -54.92
N GLU A 474 25.53 -2.90 -54.59
CA GLU A 474 25.59 -2.41 -53.22
C GLU A 474 24.32 -2.76 -52.42
N SER A 475 23.16 -2.77 -53.07
CA SER A 475 21.89 -3.22 -52.49
C SER A 475 21.95 -4.65 -51.97
N THR A 476 22.63 -5.56 -52.67
CA THR A 476 22.81 -6.95 -52.21
C THR A 476 23.68 -7.02 -50.95
N SER A 477 24.73 -6.20 -50.86
CA SER A 477 25.54 -6.10 -49.65
C SER A 477 24.74 -5.53 -48.46
N ASN A 478 23.94 -4.49 -48.70
CA ASN A 478 23.11 -3.85 -47.67
C ASN A 478 22.03 -4.79 -47.13
N VAL A 479 21.42 -5.60 -48.00
CA VAL A 479 20.44 -6.63 -47.60
C VAL A 479 21.11 -7.70 -46.74
N LEU A 480 22.28 -8.20 -47.13
CA LEU A 480 22.98 -9.22 -46.35
C LEU A 480 23.37 -8.72 -44.95
N VAL A 481 23.89 -7.50 -44.85
CA VAL A 481 24.24 -6.88 -43.56
C VAL A 481 23.00 -6.72 -42.67
N PHE A 482 21.87 -6.27 -43.24
CA PHE A 482 20.62 -6.15 -42.49
C PHE A 482 20.09 -7.51 -42.02
N LEU A 483 20.13 -8.53 -42.86
CA LEU A 483 19.70 -9.89 -42.50
C LEU A 483 20.60 -10.52 -41.44
N GLU A 484 21.91 -10.26 -41.50
CA GLU A 484 22.86 -10.68 -40.47
C GLU A 484 22.50 -10.06 -39.11
N GLN A 485 22.26 -8.74 -39.08
CA GLN A 485 21.82 -8.04 -37.87
C GLN A 485 20.45 -8.48 -37.37
N LEU A 486 19.51 -8.75 -38.28
CA LEU A 486 18.18 -9.26 -37.93
C LEU A 486 18.24 -10.67 -37.33
N SER A 487 19.22 -11.49 -37.76
CA SER A 487 19.40 -12.85 -37.25
C SER A 487 19.73 -12.89 -35.76
N GLU A 488 20.39 -11.85 -35.22
CA GLU A 488 20.66 -11.70 -33.79
C GLU A 488 19.37 -11.51 -32.97
N TYR A 489 18.33 -10.96 -33.61
CA TYR A 489 17.01 -10.68 -33.02
C TYR A 489 15.92 -11.64 -33.52
N ALA A 490 16.30 -12.80 -34.06
CA ALA A 490 15.37 -13.69 -34.77
C ALA A 490 14.17 -14.16 -33.93
N GLU A 491 14.36 -14.36 -32.62
CA GLU A 491 13.29 -14.73 -31.71
C GLU A 491 12.25 -13.61 -31.55
N THR A 492 12.71 -12.37 -31.32
CA THR A 492 11.84 -11.20 -31.20
C THR A 492 11.16 -10.88 -32.53
N ALA A 493 11.89 -10.91 -33.64
CA ALA A 493 11.34 -10.69 -34.97
C ALA A 493 10.27 -11.74 -35.33
N GLY A 494 10.49 -13.02 -34.99
CA GLY A 494 9.51 -14.08 -35.16
C GLY A 494 8.25 -13.87 -34.29
N MET A 495 8.40 -13.38 -33.06
CA MET A 495 7.25 -13.00 -32.22
C MET A 495 6.45 -11.85 -32.82
N VAL A 496 7.12 -10.82 -33.36
CA VAL A 496 6.47 -9.68 -34.03
C VAL A 496 5.67 -10.14 -35.26
N LEU A 497 6.28 -10.95 -36.12
CA LEU A 497 5.64 -11.48 -37.33
C LEU A 497 4.44 -12.38 -37.00
N ARG A 498 4.56 -13.22 -35.97
CA ARG A 498 3.45 -14.07 -35.49
C ARG A 498 2.28 -13.27 -34.91
N ARG A 499 2.54 -12.10 -34.34
CA ARG A 499 1.51 -11.25 -33.74
C ARG A 499 0.75 -10.41 -34.77
N ASN A 500 1.39 -10.09 -35.91
CA ASN A 500 0.78 -9.34 -37.01
C ASN A 500 0.06 -10.26 -38.02
N ASN A 501 0.59 -11.46 -38.25
CA ASN A 501 -0.07 -12.49 -39.04
C ASN A 501 -0.96 -13.33 -38.12
N GLU A 502 -2.28 -13.13 -38.15
CA GLU A 502 -3.26 -14.11 -37.62
C GLU A 502 -3.16 -15.43 -38.42
N VAL A 503 -2.07 -16.18 -38.26
CA VAL A 503 -1.95 -17.55 -38.78
C VAL A 503 -2.37 -18.47 -37.65
N ASP A 504 -3.67 -18.66 -37.54
CA ASP A 504 -4.25 -19.88 -37.01
C ASP A 504 -3.74 -21.06 -37.87
N SER A 505 -2.61 -21.64 -37.46
CA SER A 505 -2.27 -23.06 -37.60
C SER A 505 -0.80 -23.27 -37.24
N ILE A 506 -0.57 -23.72 -36.01
CA ILE A 506 0.18 -24.95 -35.69
C ILE A 506 0.00 -25.14 -34.18
N SER A 507 -0.85 -26.11 -33.87
CA SER A 507 -1.16 -26.56 -32.54
C SER A 507 0.09 -27.15 -31.87
N THR A 508 0.25 -26.81 -30.59
CA THR A 508 0.90 -27.63 -29.55
C THR A 508 2.32 -28.13 -29.82
N SER A 509 3.33 -27.54 -29.16
CA SER A 509 4.40 -28.31 -28.49
C SER A 509 5.40 -27.43 -27.74
N SER A 510 5.79 -27.93 -26.55
CA SER A 510 6.94 -27.60 -25.67
C SER A 510 7.80 -26.37 -25.97
N ALA A 511 8.16 -25.62 -24.92
CA ALA A 511 8.95 -24.38 -24.94
C ALA A 511 10.25 -24.39 -25.78
N LYS A 512 10.86 -25.55 -26.07
CA LYS A 512 12.01 -25.66 -26.99
C LYS A 512 11.66 -25.66 -28.48
N GLN A 513 10.41 -25.97 -28.82
CA GLN A 513 9.91 -26.01 -30.20
C GLN A 513 9.42 -24.62 -30.66
N ILE A 514 9.07 -23.75 -29.71
CA ILE A 514 8.61 -22.37 -29.96
C ILE A 514 9.75 -21.48 -30.49
N ASP A 515 10.93 -21.56 -29.88
CA ASP A 515 12.14 -20.83 -30.33
C ASP A 515 12.54 -21.24 -31.76
N ASN A 516 12.44 -22.55 -32.07
CA ASN A 516 12.61 -23.05 -33.43
C ASN A 516 11.51 -22.55 -34.38
N THR A 517 10.24 -22.50 -33.96
CA THR A 517 9.18 -21.96 -34.84
C THR A 517 9.34 -20.47 -35.13
N HIS A 518 9.83 -19.66 -34.20
CA HIS A 518 10.07 -18.23 -34.44
C HIS A 518 11.20 -17.99 -35.44
N ARG A 519 12.29 -18.77 -35.33
CA ARG A 519 13.39 -18.76 -36.32
C ARG A 519 12.97 -19.34 -37.67
N VAL A 520 12.10 -20.35 -37.67
CA VAL A 520 11.51 -20.92 -38.90
C VAL A 520 10.55 -19.93 -39.55
N LEU A 521 9.75 -19.18 -38.79
CA LEU A 521 8.87 -18.12 -39.32
C LEU A 521 9.67 -17.01 -39.98
N LEU A 522 10.77 -16.56 -39.35
CA LEU A 522 11.69 -15.61 -39.95
C LEU A 522 12.37 -16.20 -41.20
N GLY A 523 12.81 -17.45 -41.16
CA GLY A 523 13.42 -18.14 -42.31
C GLY A 523 12.46 -18.47 -43.46
N VAL A 524 11.15 -18.46 -43.22
CA VAL A 524 10.10 -18.53 -44.27
C VAL A 524 9.78 -17.14 -44.83
N TYR A 525 10.04 -16.08 -44.05
CA TYR A 525 9.78 -14.69 -44.41
C TYR A 525 10.90 -14.06 -45.26
N ILE A 526 12.17 -14.36 -44.93
CA ILE A 526 13.37 -14.06 -45.74
C ILE A 526 13.36 -14.95 -46.98
#